data_AF-A0A954UMX1-F1
#
_entry.id   AF-A0A954UMX1-F1
#
_cell.length_a   1.000
_cell.length_b   1.000
_cell.length_c   1.000
_cell.angle_alpha   90.00
_cell.angle_beta   90.00
_cell.angle_gamma   90.00
#
_symmetry.space_group_name_H-M   'P 1'
#
loop_
_entity.id
_entity.type
_entity.pdbx_description
1 polymer ?
#
loop_
_entity_poly.entity_id
_entity_poly.type
_entity_poly.pdbx_seq_one_letter_code
_entity_poly.pdbx_strand_id
1 'polypeptide(L)'
;CLQAAISVELHGEIYRWNAFEPIPGTAGIWPDPGVELVLEHMDLSFAELQNRDLTNASFEFSDLSYARMDHSILKNVRLTGATVVGAWLSSDTSGGFTEEQLKSTASYQSRNLAEIKLDHNDLTGWDFSGQNLSYASVKNSALGAASFAFAQAPNVNMLGADLKQADLRGADLTNAHLSYASITSASFGNANLTRASLIGSDLTNTDFRGANLTLAKLEDANLASANLTGATVVGASFRGAASKGFTLAQLASTVSYQSHRLVGIDLARSDLSGWDLSEQDLRRAGLWEANLRNTNLRSARLSDSAFFASVLNHTDFSNADLTNATFDLSEMTDVDLSNAVIVGASFYDTTSRGLTLPLLASTSSFQSKNLKNIRLEQNDLTGWDLSSQNLSNASFQNSVMTDVNLRGADLKNANLSWATTSEPPVTDSSTVYNQWTVFPAGFDPLAAGLTQVITPHGDLDASDSLDEADLDLLQMIIFEHSNRQSWMPKSRFDLDDNGVVDFDDEIVWVKDLRHTWFGDANLDGKFDSADLVQVFAAGEFEDDFNYVSRWSTGDWNSDGEFNTSDLVLAFQDGGYAQGPRPDVASVPEPHGAVVLLIGLCQAAFFRVSRCAE
;
A
#
# COMPACT_ATOMS: atom_id res chain seq x y z
N CYS A 1 -23.55 24.89 13.06
CA CYS A 1 -24.31 25.94 13.76
C CYS A 1 -24.22 27.35 13.12
N LEU A 2 -23.24 27.67 12.25
CA LEU A 2 -23.26 28.94 11.47
C LEU A 2 -24.09 28.87 10.17
N GLN A 3 -24.39 27.68 9.66
CA GLN A 3 -25.17 27.47 8.42
C GLN A 3 -26.68 27.76 8.58
N ALA A 4 -27.20 27.73 9.80
CA ALA A 4 -28.62 27.93 10.09
C ALA A 4 -28.98 29.40 10.40
N ALA A 5 -28.03 30.34 10.29
CA ALA A 5 -28.22 31.73 10.70
C ALA A 5 -28.26 32.74 9.52
N ILE A 6 -28.11 32.31 8.27
CA ILE A 6 -28.20 33.17 7.07
C ILE A 6 -29.41 32.79 6.19
N SER A 7 -30.44 32.18 6.78
CA SER A 7 -31.79 32.18 6.20
C SER A 7 -32.59 33.42 6.61
N VAL A 8 -31.91 34.46 7.12
CA VAL A 8 -32.52 35.75 7.43
C VAL A 8 -32.51 36.58 6.15
N GLU A 9 -33.71 36.81 5.64
CA GLU A 9 -34.10 37.76 4.59
C GLU A 9 -33.20 39.00 4.48
N LEU A 10 -32.09 38.88 3.75
CA LEU A 10 -31.29 40.03 3.34
C LEU A 10 -31.76 40.49 1.96
N HIS A 11 -32.71 41.42 1.95
CA HIS A 11 -32.99 42.37 0.86
C HIS A 11 -33.39 41.85 -0.53
N GLY A 12 -33.75 40.58 -0.68
CA GLY A 12 -34.23 40.06 -1.97
C GLY A 12 -33.17 40.10 -3.08
N GLU A 13 -31.89 40.02 -2.71
CA GLU A 13 -30.74 39.95 -3.63
C GLU A 13 -30.21 38.52 -3.75
N ILE A 14 -29.33 38.26 -4.72
CA ILE A 14 -28.59 37.00 -4.86
C ILE A 14 -27.19 37.22 -4.31
N TYR A 15 -26.68 36.28 -3.52
CA TYR A 15 -25.36 36.38 -2.85
C TYR A 15 -24.38 35.34 -3.38
N ARG A 16 -23.09 35.64 -3.29
CA ARG A 16 -22.01 34.67 -3.48
C ARG A 16 -21.77 33.90 -2.18
N TRP A 17 -21.93 32.57 -2.18
CA TRP A 17 -21.84 31.77 -0.96
C TRP A 17 -20.41 31.59 -0.42
N ASN A 18 -19.40 31.84 -1.24
CA ASN A 18 -17.99 31.76 -0.86
C ASN A 18 -17.45 33.04 -0.21
N ALA A 19 -18.02 34.20 -0.55
CA ALA A 19 -17.59 35.52 -0.08
C ALA A 19 -18.61 36.23 0.82
N PHE A 20 -19.86 35.74 0.87
CA PHE A 20 -20.99 36.34 1.58
C PHE A 20 -21.29 37.79 1.16
N GLU A 21 -21.10 38.09 -0.14
CA GLU A 21 -21.36 39.41 -0.73
C GLU A 21 -22.50 39.36 -1.76
N PRO A 22 -23.30 40.44 -1.91
CA PRO A 22 -24.37 40.49 -2.91
C PRO A 22 -23.80 40.60 -4.33
N ILE A 23 -24.45 39.95 -5.29
CA ILE A 23 -24.08 40.03 -6.69
C ILE A 23 -24.63 41.34 -7.28
N PRO A 24 -23.78 42.22 -7.85
CA PRO A 24 -24.22 43.48 -8.42
C PRO A 24 -25.35 43.30 -9.45
N GLY A 25 -26.38 44.14 -9.36
CA GLY A 25 -27.52 44.10 -10.28
C GLY A 25 -28.64 43.12 -9.90
N THR A 26 -28.50 42.39 -8.78
CA THR A 26 -29.53 41.45 -8.31
C THR A 26 -30.43 42.00 -7.21
N ALA A 27 -30.32 43.29 -6.89
CA ALA A 27 -31.09 43.94 -5.83
C ALA A 27 -32.61 43.89 -6.08
N GLY A 28 -33.37 43.26 -5.17
CA GLY A 28 -34.83 43.15 -5.29
C GLY A 28 -35.31 42.37 -6.51
N ILE A 29 -34.47 41.46 -7.04
CA ILE A 29 -34.71 40.82 -8.35
C ILE A 29 -35.71 39.67 -8.29
N TRP A 30 -36.05 39.17 -7.10
CA TRP A 30 -37.03 38.09 -6.96
C TRP A 30 -38.40 38.58 -7.43
N PRO A 31 -38.92 38.07 -8.55
CA PRO A 31 -40.12 38.60 -9.16
C PRO A 31 -41.35 38.24 -8.33
N ASP A 32 -42.43 39.00 -8.51
CA ASP A 32 -43.76 38.56 -8.09
C ASP A 32 -44.11 37.21 -8.75
N PRO A 33 -44.91 36.34 -8.11
CA PRO A 33 -45.28 35.05 -8.67
C PRO A 33 -45.83 35.16 -10.11
N GLY A 34 -45.18 34.48 -11.06
CA GLY A 34 -45.56 34.47 -12.48
C GLY A 34 -44.84 35.48 -13.38
N VAL A 35 -43.95 36.31 -12.83
CA VAL A 35 -43.04 37.16 -13.62
C VAL A 35 -41.72 36.44 -13.86
N GLU A 36 -41.22 36.53 -15.09
CA GLU A 36 -39.98 35.88 -15.53
C GLU A 36 -38.75 36.52 -14.86
N LEU A 37 -37.88 35.68 -14.28
CA LEU A 37 -36.60 36.10 -13.75
C LEU A 37 -35.56 36.13 -14.87
N VAL A 38 -35.07 37.31 -15.25
CA VAL A 38 -34.09 37.49 -16.34
C VAL A 38 -32.74 37.89 -15.76
N LEU A 39 -31.77 37.00 -15.84
CA LEU A 39 -30.40 37.12 -15.30
C LEU A 39 -29.38 36.74 -16.39
N GLU A 40 -29.50 37.36 -17.56
CA GLU A 40 -28.69 37.07 -18.75
C GLU A 40 -27.40 37.90 -18.78
N HIS A 41 -26.32 37.36 -19.34
CA HIS A 41 -24.99 38.00 -19.44
C HIS A 41 -24.39 38.48 -18.09
N MET A 42 -24.76 37.83 -16.99
CA MET A 42 -24.30 38.18 -15.64
C MET A 42 -23.21 37.22 -15.13
N ASP A 43 -22.32 37.74 -14.29
CA ASP A 43 -21.44 36.90 -13.46
C ASP A 43 -22.20 36.47 -12.20
N LEU A 44 -22.77 35.27 -12.27
CA LEU A 44 -23.49 34.57 -11.22
C LEU A 44 -22.64 33.43 -10.62
N SER A 45 -21.30 33.50 -10.75
CA SER A 45 -20.45 32.48 -10.18
C SER A 45 -20.62 32.42 -8.65
N PHE A 46 -20.64 31.22 -8.07
CA PHE A 46 -20.93 31.03 -6.65
C PHE A 46 -22.29 31.60 -6.18
N ALA A 47 -23.24 31.86 -7.09
CA ALA A 47 -24.57 32.36 -6.71
C ALA A 47 -25.32 31.34 -5.84
N GLU A 48 -26.01 31.84 -4.81
CA GLU A 48 -26.90 31.06 -3.97
C GLU A 48 -28.33 31.11 -4.51
N LEU A 49 -28.69 30.08 -5.28
CA LEU A 49 -29.97 29.92 -5.99
C LEU A 49 -30.73 28.66 -5.55
N GLN A 50 -30.25 27.93 -4.54
CA GLN A 50 -30.83 26.65 -4.11
C GLN A 50 -32.22 26.81 -3.47
N ASN A 51 -33.04 25.75 -3.52
CA ASN A 51 -34.39 25.71 -2.97
C ASN A 51 -35.33 26.82 -3.52
N ARG A 52 -35.18 27.20 -4.80
CA ARG A 52 -35.99 28.26 -5.42
C ARG A 52 -36.88 27.72 -6.51
N ASP A 53 -38.00 28.40 -6.73
CA ASP A 53 -38.75 28.27 -7.98
C ASP A 53 -38.12 29.19 -9.03
N LEU A 54 -37.41 28.60 -9.99
CA LEU A 54 -36.78 29.30 -11.11
C LEU A 54 -37.56 29.06 -12.40
N THR A 55 -38.84 28.69 -12.32
CA THR A 55 -39.65 28.39 -13.50
C THR A 55 -39.62 29.55 -14.50
N ASN A 56 -39.29 29.22 -15.76
CA ASN A 56 -39.11 30.16 -16.87
C ASN A 56 -37.94 31.16 -16.74
N ALA A 57 -37.10 31.07 -15.70
CA ALA A 57 -35.97 31.98 -15.54
C ALA A 57 -34.98 31.87 -16.72
N SER A 58 -34.29 32.97 -17.02
CA SER A 58 -33.28 33.05 -18.07
C SER A 58 -31.91 33.36 -17.49
N PHE A 59 -30.95 32.49 -17.79
CA PHE A 59 -29.53 32.66 -17.45
C PHE A 59 -28.66 32.62 -18.71
N GLU A 60 -29.23 33.00 -19.86
CA GLU A 60 -28.53 32.90 -21.14
C GLU A 60 -27.21 33.69 -21.11
N PHE A 61 -26.14 33.04 -21.56
CA PHE A 61 -24.78 33.58 -21.61
C PHE A 61 -24.21 34.06 -20.26
N SER A 62 -24.81 33.67 -19.14
CA SER A 62 -24.32 33.99 -17.80
C SER A 62 -23.28 32.98 -17.32
N ASP A 63 -22.42 33.43 -16.41
CA ASP A 63 -21.49 32.56 -15.70
C ASP A 63 -22.17 32.03 -14.43
N LEU A 64 -22.52 30.75 -14.41
CA LEU A 64 -23.07 30.03 -13.26
C LEU A 64 -22.02 29.09 -12.62
N SER A 65 -20.73 29.33 -12.84
CA SER A 65 -19.69 28.48 -12.27
C SER A 65 -19.80 28.42 -10.75
N TYR A 66 -19.86 27.21 -10.20
CA TYR A 66 -20.06 26.98 -8.76
C TYR A 66 -21.35 27.57 -8.15
N ALA A 67 -22.31 28.00 -8.97
CA ALA A 67 -23.63 28.40 -8.48
C ALA A 67 -24.33 27.20 -7.84
N ARG A 68 -24.97 27.43 -6.68
CA ARG A 68 -25.80 26.43 -6.01
C ARG A 68 -27.22 26.57 -6.49
N MET A 69 -27.70 25.60 -7.25
CA MET A 69 -29.06 25.55 -7.77
C MET A 69 -29.84 24.34 -7.25
N ASP A 70 -29.27 23.56 -6.32
CA ASP A 70 -29.86 22.30 -5.86
C ASP A 70 -31.28 22.46 -5.29
N HIS A 71 -32.07 21.40 -5.44
CA HIS A 71 -33.44 21.30 -4.94
C HIS A 71 -34.36 22.43 -5.46
N SER A 72 -34.08 22.94 -6.66
CA SER A 72 -34.83 24.02 -7.28
C SER A 72 -35.78 23.50 -8.36
N ILE A 73 -36.79 24.32 -8.69
CA ILE A 73 -37.67 24.06 -9.83
C ILE A 73 -37.04 24.72 -11.05
N LEU A 74 -36.45 23.92 -11.94
CA LEU A 74 -35.75 24.37 -13.15
C LEU A 74 -36.59 24.23 -14.43
N LYS A 75 -37.92 24.15 -14.28
CA LYS A 75 -38.85 24.01 -15.40
C LYS A 75 -38.74 25.18 -16.38
N ASN A 76 -38.46 24.88 -17.65
CA ASN A 76 -38.30 25.86 -18.74
C ASN A 76 -37.22 26.93 -18.50
N VAL A 77 -36.24 26.67 -17.61
CA VAL A 77 -35.10 27.57 -17.43
C VAL A 77 -34.27 27.60 -18.71
N ARG A 78 -33.91 28.80 -19.20
CA ARG A 78 -33.01 28.97 -20.35
C ARG A 78 -31.57 29.05 -19.87
N LEU A 79 -30.75 28.08 -20.27
CA LEU A 79 -29.31 28.00 -19.96
C LEU A 79 -28.42 28.16 -21.20
N THR A 80 -28.99 28.61 -22.32
CA THR A 80 -28.26 28.71 -23.59
C THR A 80 -26.98 29.53 -23.43
N GLY A 81 -25.84 28.92 -23.74
CA GLY A 81 -24.54 29.60 -23.65
C GLY A 81 -24.06 29.91 -22.23
N ALA A 82 -24.78 29.47 -21.19
CA ALA A 82 -24.33 29.65 -19.81
C ALA A 82 -23.12 28.76 -19.48
N THR A 83 -22.25 29.19 -18.57
CA THR A 83 -21.16 28.36 -18.03
C THR A 83 -21.62 27.69 -16.73
N VAL A 84 -21.50 26.37 -16.60
CA VAL A 84 -21.96 25.59 -15.44
C VAL A 84 -20.87 24.71 -14.82
N VAL A 85 -19.59 25.02 -15.08
CA VAL A 85 -18.46 24.29 -14.46
C VAL A 85 -18.54 24.42 -12.94
N GLY A 86 -18.50 23.30 -12.22
CA GLY A 86 -18.61 23.29 -10.76
C GLY A 86 -20.00 23.63 -10.21
N ALA A 87 -21.01 23.92 -11.04
CA ALA A 87 -22.36 24.25 -10.59
C ALA A 87 -23.03 23.06 -9.87
N TRP A 88 -23.87 23.36 -8.88
CA TRP A 88 -24.59 22.34 -8.12
C TRP A 88 -26.04 22.29 -8.60
N LEU A 89 -26.39 21.18 -9.23
CA LEU A 89 -27.66 20.90 -9.89
C LEU A 89 -28.25 19.57 -9.38
N SER A 90 -28.18 19.35 -8.06
CA SER A 90 -28.60 18.10 -7.43
C SER A 90 -30.09 18.08 -7.12
N SER A 91 -30.73 16.93 -7.30
CA SER A 91 -32.18 16.71 -7.09
C SER A 91 -33.11 17.54 -8.02
N ASP A 92 -32.60 18.10 -9.10
CA ASP A 92 -33.29 19.11 -9.91
C ASP A 92 -34.06 18.53 -11.11
N THR A 93 -33.81 17.28 -11.54
CA THR A 93 -34.64 16.67 -12.61
C THR A 93 -36.08 16.49 -12.16
N SER A 94 -36.31 16.26 -10.87
CA SER A 94 -37.66 16.27 -10.26
C SER A 94 -38.33 17.65 -10.33
N GLY A 95 -37.53 18.72 -10.36
CA GLY A 95 -37.92 20.11 -10.56
C GLY A 95 -38.02 20.54 -12.03
N GLY A 96 -37.80 19.63 -12.98
CA GLY A 96 -37.92 19.89 -14.41
C GLY A 96 -36.63 20.26 -15.13
N PHE A 97 -35.46 20.02 -14.51
CA PHE A 97 -34.17 20.06 -15.22
C PHE A 97 -34.08 18.92 -16.25
N THR A 98 -33.59 19.23 -17.45
CA THR A 98 -33.57 18.31 -18.60
C THR A 98 -32.19 18.24 -19.24
N GLU A 99 -31.96 17.16 -19.98
CA GLU A 99 -30.71 16.98 -20.73
C GLU A 99 -30.52 18.09 -21.77
N GLU A 100 -31.60 18.53 -22.43
CA GLU A 100 -31.54 19.61 -23.43
C GLU A 100 -31.08 20.93 -22.82
N GLN A 101 -31.50 21.23 -21.58
CA GLN A 101 -31.02 22.41 -20.86
C GLN A 101 -29.53 22.32 -20.60
N LEU A 102 -29.03 21.17 -20.10
CA LEU A 102 -27.59 20.97 -19.92
C LEU A 102 -26.83 21.08 -21.24
N LYS A 103 -27.30 20.42 -22.29
CA LYS A 103 -26.73 20.44 -23.65
C LYS A 103 -26.66 21.85 -24.24
N SER A 104 -27.58 22.74 -23.86
CA SER A 104 -27.59 24.13 -24.35
C SER A 104 -26.49 25.02 -23.76
N THR A 105 -25.86 24.59 -22.65
CA THR A 105 -24.81 25.37 -21.96
C THR A 105 -23.53 25.48 -22.80
N ALA A 106 -22.79 26.57 -22.62
CA ALA A 106 -21.45 26.71 -23.20
C ALA A 106 -20.49 25.64 -22.65
N SER A 107 -20.64 25.26 -21.38
CA SER A 107 -19.89 24.18 -20.73
C SER A 107 -20.03 22.84 -21.46
N TYR A 108 -21.25 22.39 -21.73
CA TYR A 108 -21.47 21.13 -22.44
C TYR A 108 -20.91 21.17 -23.87
N GLN A 109 -21.14 22.28 -24.59
CA GLN A 109 -20.67 22.45 -25.98
C GLN A 109 -19.14 22.51 -26.08
N SER A 110 -18.47 23.05 -25.06
CA SER A 110 -17.00 23.06 -24.96
C SER A 110 -16.41 21.79 -24.37
N ARG A 111 -17.24 20.77 -24.11
CA ARG A 111 -16.87 19.50 -23.47
C ARG A 111 -16.31 19.63 -22.06
N ASN A 112 -16.70 20.68 -21.33
CA ASN A 112 -16.19 20.96 -20.00
C ASN A 112 -17.32 21.04 -18.97
N LEU A 113 -17.57 19.92 -18.30
CA LEU A 113 -18.49 19.76 -17.18
C LEU A 113 -17.71 19.43 -15.88
N ALA A 114 -16.44 19.84 -15.79
CA ALA A 114 -15.62 19.57 -14.62
C ALA A 114 -16.32 20.06 -13.35
N GLU A 115 -16.17 19.29 -12.27
CA GLU A 115 -16.65 19.60 -10.92
C GLU A 115 -18.18 19.71 -10.74
N ILE A 116 -18.98 19.63 -11.81
CA ILE A 116 -20.44 19.76 -11.74
C ILE A 116 -21.03 18.73 -10.76
N LYS A 117 -22.02 19.14 -9.97
CA LYS A 117 -22.74 18.26 -9.05
C LYS A 117 -24.13 18.01 -9.60
N LEU A 118 -24.42 16.76 -9.89
CA LEU A 118 -25.68 16.28 -10.47
C LEU A 118 -26.25 15.15 -9.59
N ASP A 119 -25.99 15.19 -8.29
CA ASP A 119 -26.36 14.11 -7.37
C ASP A 119 -27.88 13.94 -7.27
N HIS A 120 -28.34 12.71 -6.99
CA HIS A 120 -29.74 12.35 -6.77
C HIS A 120 -30.69 12.70 -7.94
N ASN A 121 -30.17 12.78 -9.16
CA ASN A 121 -30.97 13.04 -10.35
C ASN A 121 -31.38 11.76 -11.09
N ASP A 122 -32.42 11.87 -11.91
CA ASP A 122 -32.71 10.90 -12.97
C ASP A 122 -32.06 11.36 -14.28
N LEU A 123 -30.91 10.79 -14.57
CA LEU A 123 -30.05 11.04 -15.72
C LEU A 123 -30.07 9.85 -16.70
N THR A 124 -31.12 9.02 -16.63
CA THR A 124 -31.29 7.82 -17.46
C THR A 124 -31.22 8.20 -18.94
N GLY A 125 -30.32 7.54 -19.69
CA GLY A 125 -30.12 7.73 -21.12
C GLY A 125 -29.39 9.02 -21.52
N TRP A 126 -28.88 9.81 -20.56
CA TRP A 126 -28.15 11.04 -20.87
C TRP A 126 -26.79 10.76 -21.50
N ASP A 127 -26.35 11.65 -22.38
CA ASP A 127 -25.09 11.56 -23.13
C ASP A 127 -24.04 12.52 -22.54
N PHE A 128 -23.02 11.94 -21.94
CA PHE A 128 -21.80 12.57 -21.46
C PHE A 128 -20.56 12.14 -22.27
N SER A 129 -20.75 11.61 -23.49
CA SER A 129 -19.65 11.03 -24.27
C SER A 129 -18.57 12.06 -24.61
N GLY A 130 -17.34 11.77 -24.21
CA GLY A 130 -16.17 12.64 -24.41
C GLY A 130 -16.27 13.99 -23.67
N GLN A 131 -17.09 14.10 -22.63
CA GLN A 131 -17.12 15.25 -21.73
C GLN A 131 -15.96 15.17 -20.74
N ASN A 132 -15.42 16.32 -20.33
CA ASN A 132 -14.60 16.43 -19.13
C ASN A 132 -15.53 16.51 -17.91
N LEU A 133 -15.46 15.49 -17.06
CA LEU A 133 -16.19 15.28 -15.82
C LEU A 133 -15.22 15.11 -14.64
N SER A 134 -13.99 15.62 -14.75
CA SER A 134 -13.02 15.61 -13.66
C SER A 134 -13.65 16.17 -12.39
N TYR A 135 -13.61 15.42 -11.29
CA TYR A 135 -14.21 15.78 -9.99
C TYR A 135 -15.73 16.06 -10.01
N ALA A 136 -16.44 15.69 -11.08
CA ALA A 136 -17.90 15.77 -11.11
C ALA A 136 -18.52 14.78 -10.12
N SER A 137 -19.80 14.99 -9.78
CA SER A 137 -20.54 14.10 -8.89
C SER A 137 -21.91 13.78 -9.47
N VAL A 138 -22.26 12.50 -9.50
CA VAL A 138 -23.56 11.94 -9.89
C VAL A 138 -24.00 10.90 -8.84
N LYS A 139 -23.63 11.13 -7.58
CA LYS A 139 -23.89 10.23 -6.46
C LYS A 139 -25.38 9.94 -6.35
N ASN A 140 -25.73 8.67 -6.07
CA ASN A 140 -27.11 8.20 -5.89
C ASN A 140 -28.05 8.58 -7.05
N SER A 141 -27.54 8.81 -8.26
CA SER A 141 -28.33 9.19 -9.43
C SER A 141 -28.73 7.95 -10.23
N ALA A 142 -29.86 8.02 -10.94
CA ALA A 142 -30.20 7.03 -11.96
C ALA A 142 -29.47 7.37 -13.26
N LEU A 143 -28.63 6.47 -13.75
CA LEU A 143 -27.78 6.60 -14.93
C LEU A 143 -28.01 5.43 -15.89
N GLY A 144 -29.18 4.80 -15.82
CA GLY A 144 -29.52 3.64 -16.65
C GLY A 144 -29.35 3.99 -18.13
N ALA A 145 -28.60 3.19 -18.89
CA ALA A 145 -28.29 3.43 -20.30
C ALA A 145 -27.66 4.81 -20.64
N ALA A 146 -27.14 5.55 -19.65
CA ALA A 146 -26.39 6.78 -19.91
C ALA A 146 -25.06 6.46 -20.61
N SER A 147 -24.57 7.39 -21.43
CA SER A 147 -23.30 7.24 -22.14
C SER A 147 -22.21 8.14 -21.53
N PHE A 148 -21.15 7.53 -21.04
CA PHE A 148 -19.88 8.16 -20.66
C PHE A 148 -18.74 7.76 -21.62
N ALA A 149 -19.07 7.25 -22.81
CA ALA A 149 -18.07 6.73 -23.74
C ALA A 149 -16.98 7.79 -24.00
N PHE A 150 -15.72 7.41 -23.78
CA PHE A 150 -14.53 8.26 -23.94
C PHE A 150 -14.51 9.54 -23.07
N ALA A 151 -15.36 9.65 -22.04
CA ALA A 151 -15.33 10.77 -21.11
C ALA A 151 -14.01 10.83 -20.34
N GLN A 152 -13.59 12.03 -19.97
CA GLN A 152 -12.46 12.28 -19.06
C GLN A 152 -13.05 12.52 -17.67
N ALA A 153 -13.15 11.49 -16.84
CA ALA A 153 -13.84 11.54 -15.56
C ALA A 153 -12.95 11.09 -14.36
N PRO A 154 -11.69 11.56 -14.26
CA PRO A 154 -10.87 11.23 -13.10
C PRO A 154 -11.49 11.82 -11.82
N ASN A 155 -11.41 11.06 -10.73
CA ASN A 155 -11.97 11.42 -9.42
C ASN A 155 -13.49 11.66 -9.43
N VAL A 156 -14.23 11.20 -10.46
CA VAL A 156 -15.69 11.33 -10.50
C VAL A 156 -16.35 10.54 -9.36
N ASN A 157 -17.36 11.14 -8.73
CA ASN A 157 -18.12 10.50 -7.68
C ASN A 157 -19.42 9.92 -8.22
N MET A 158 -19.47 8.60 -8.36
CA MET A 158 -20.63 7.81 -8.77
C MET A 158 -21.14 6.89 -7.65
N LEU A 159 -20.84 7.22 -6.39
CA LEU A 159 -21.19 6.41 -5.22
C LEU A 159 -22.70 6.10 -5.21
N GLY A 160 -23.06 4.81 -5.13
CA GLY A 160 -24.45 4.37 -5.07
C GLY A 160 -25.30 4.66 -6.32
N ALA A 161 -24.69 5.06 -7.45
CA ALA A 161 -25.43 5.35 -8.67
C ALA A 161 -26.00 4.07 -9.32
N ASP A 162 -27.10 4.21 -10.08
CA ASP A 162 -27.65 3.13 -10.91
C ASP A 162 -27.13 3.25 -12.35
N LEU A 163 -26.03 2.55 -12.65
CA LEU A 163 -25.33 2.53 -13.94
C LEU A 163 -25.76 1.33 -14.82
N LYS A 164 -26.95 0.75 -14.60
CA LYS A 164 -27.43 -0.38 -15.41
C LYS A 164 -27.36 -0.08 -16.89
N GLN A 165 -26.70 -0.95 -17.66
CA GLN A 165 -26.57 -0.81 -19.12
C GLN A 165 -25.87 0.47 -19.60
N ALA A 166 -25.20 1.22 -18.71
CA ALA A 166 -24.46 2.41 -19.09
C ALA A 166 -23.25 2.07 -19.99
N ASP A 167 -22.91 2.97 -20.91
CA ASP A 167 -21.74 2.85 -21.79
C ASP A 167 -20.59 3.72 -21.27
N LEU A 168 -19.60 3.12 -20.63
CA LEU A 168 -18.39 3.77 -20.13
C LEU A 168 -17.14 3.33 -20.91
N ARG A 169 -17.30 2.84 -22.14
CA ARG A 169 -16.17 2.35 -22.95
C ARG A 169 -15.15 3.46 -23.20
N GLY A 170 -13.88 3.13 -23.00
CA GLY A 170 -12.76 4.06 -23.20
C GLY A 170 -12.75 5.29 -22.28
N ALA A 171 -13.62 5.35 -21.28
CA ALA A 171 -13.63 6.46 -20.33
C ALA A 171 -12.37 6.41 -19.43
N ASP A 172 -11.85 7.58 -19.07
CA ASP A 172 -10.89 7.71 -17.98
C ASP A 172 -11.64 7.88 -16.66
N LEU A 173 -11.57 6.85 -15.81
CA LEU A 173 -12.19 6.75 -14.49
C LEU A 173 -11.11 6.57 -13.41
N THR A 174 -9.91 7.10 -13.64
CA THR A 174 -8.82 7.05 -12.67
C THR A 174 -9.28 7.64 -11.33
N ASN A 175 -9.08 6.92 -10.22
CA ASN A 175 -9.55 7.29 -8.88
C ASN A 175 -11.08 7.52 -8.76
N ALA A 176 -11.90 7.01 -9.69
CA ALA A 176 -13.35 7.18 -9.61
C ALA A 176 -13.96 6.43 -8.42
N HIS A 177 -15.02 6.99 -7.82
CA HIS A 177 -15.74 6.37 -6.70
C HIS A 177 -17.06 5.78 -7.18
N LEU A 178 -17.10 4.46 -7.40
CA LEU A 178 -18.28 3.71 -7.83
C LEU A 178 -18.81 2.75 -6.76
N SER A 179 -18.36 2.84 -5.50
CA SER A 179 -18.77 1.89 -4.46
C SER A 179 -20.28 1.82 -4.30
N TYR A 180 -20.80 0.61 -4.07
CA TYR A 180 -22.22 0.31 -3.90
C TYR A 180 -23.12 0.69 -5.09
N ALA A 181 -22.55 0.98 -6.27
CA ALA A 181 -23.32 1.24 -7.47
C ALA A 181 -23.94 -0.04 -8.05
N SER A 182 -25.07 0.10 -8.74
CA SER A 182 -25.65 -0.99 -9.53
C SER A 182 -25.16 -0.87 -10.97
N ILE A 183 -24.27 -1.75 -11.41
CA ILE A 183 -23.52 -1.61 -12.66
C ILE A 183 -23.83 -2.79 -13.61
N THR A 184 -24.98 -3.43 -13.42
CA THR A 184 -25.30 -4.66 -14.16
C THR A 184 -25.41 -4.40 -15.66
N SER A 185 -24.79 -5.26 -16.47
CA SER A 185 -24.76 -5.18 -17.94
C SER A 185 -24.19 -3.88 -18.53
N ALA A 186 -23.45 -3.08 -17.76
CA ALA A 186 -22.74 -1.91 -18.28
C ALA A 186 -21.50 -2.30 -19.08
N SER A 187 -20.95 -1.37 -19.87
CA SER A 187 -19.72 -1.59 -20.64
C SER A 187 -18.59 -0.65 -20.20
N PHE A 188 -17.48 -1.21 -19.75
CA PHE A 188 -16.21 -0.54 -19.44
C PHE A 188 -15.11 -0.96 -20.41
N GLY A 189 -15.47 -1.41 -21.61
CA GLY A 189 -14.49 -1.89 -22.59
C GLY A 189 -13.40 -0.86 -22.86
N ASN A 190 -12.13 -1.23 -22.64
CA ASN A 190 -10.95 -0.37 -22.72
C ASN A 190 -10.96 0.89 -21.83
N ALA A 191 -11.81 0.94 -20.80
CA ALA A 191 -11.80 2.05 -19.84
C ALA A 191 -10.57 1.99 -18.93
N ASN A 192 -10.12 3.14 -18.44
CA ASN A 192 -9.10 3.23 -17.41
C ASN A 192 -9.77 3.37 -16.04
N LEU A 193 -9.71 2.33 -15.21
CA LEU A 193 -10.23 2.28 -13.84
C LEU A 193 -9.10 2.19 -12.82
N THR A 194 -7.91 2.71 -13.16
CA THR A 194 -6.77 2.70 -12.25
C THR A 194 -7.17 3.34 -10.92
N ARG A 195 -6.99 2.60 -9.81
CA ARG A 195 -7.35 3.02 -8.44
C ARG A 195 -8.85 3.35 -8.23
N ALA A 196 -9.73 2.97 -9.15
CA ALA A 196 -11.16 3.16 -8.98
C ALA A 196 -11.70 2.27 -7.85
N SER A 197 -12.66 2.79 -7.09
CA SER A 197 -13.33 2.04 -6.02
C SER A 197 -14.67 1.51 -6.50
N LEU A 198 -14.81 0.19 -6.63
CA LEU A 198 -16.04 -0.53 -6.97
C LEU A 198 -16.55 -1.40 -5.81
N ILE A 199 -16.10 -1.12 -4.58
CA ILE A 199 -16.42 -1.89 -3.37
C ILE A 199 -17.93 -2.13 -3.23
N GLY A 200 -18.33 -3.38 -3.03
CA GLY A 200 -19.73 -3.77 -2.80
C GLY A 200 -20.69 -3.55 -3.97
N SER A 201 -20.18 -3.26 -5.17
CA SER A 201 -21.01 -2.98 -6.35
C SER A 201 -21.56 -4.27 -6.98
N ASP A 202 -22.69 -4.15 -7.68
CA ASP A 202 -23.22 -5.24 -8.50
C ASP A 202 -22.71 -5.11 -9.95
N LEU A 203 -21.70 -5.92 -10.30
CA LEU A 203 -21.03 -5.98 -11.61
C LEU A 203 -21.53 -7.15 -12.47
N THR A 204 -22.75 -7.65 -12.20
CA THR A 204 -23.30 -8.80 -12.91
C THR A 204 -23.41 -8.52 -14.42
N ASN A 205 -22.87 -9.40 -15.25
CA ASN A 205 -22.81 -9.28 -16.72
C ASN A 205 -22.07 -8.02 -17.24
N THR A 206 -21.25 -7.36 -16.44
CA THR A 206 -20.51 -6.16 -16.86
C THR A 206 -19.36 -6.52 -17.81
N ASP A 207 -19.12 -5.71 -18.83
CA ASP A 207 -18.06 -5.90 -19.80
C ASP A 207 -16.81 -5.06 -19.45
N PHE A 208 -15.77 -5.69 -18.93
CA PHE A 208 -14.46 -5.08 -18.63
C PHE A 208 -13.39 -5.44 -19.66
N ARG A 209 -13.77 -5.84 -20.89
CA ARG A 209 -12.77 -6.26 -21.89
C ARG A 209 -11.72 -5.18 -22.15
N GLY A 210 -10.45 -5.54 -21.99
CA GLY A 210 -9.33 -4.61 -22.19
C GLY A 210 -9.26 -3.45 -21.19
N ALA A 211 -10.08 -3.44 -20.14
CA ALA A 211 -10.06 -2.38 -19.14
C ALA A 211 -8.77 -2.43 -18.30
N ASN A 212 -8.30 -1.27 -17.85
CA ASN A 212 -7.22 -1.19 -16.87
C ASN A 212 -7.81 -1.11 -15.46
N LEU A 213 -7.70 -2.18 -14.68
CA LEU A 213 -8.14 -2.27 -13.27
C LEU A 213 -6.95 -2.26 -12.31
N THR A 214 -5.80 -1.71 -12.72
CA THR A 214 -4.62 -1.63 -11.85
C THR A 214 -4.97 -0.93 -10.54
N LEU A 215 -4.68 -1.57 -9.41
CA LEU A 215 -5.00 -1.08 -8.06
C LEU A 215 -6.49 -0.75 -7.81
N ALA A 216 -7.40 -1.26 -8.64
CA ALA A 216 -8.83 -1.06 -8.46
C ALA A 216 -9.34 -1.87 -7.25
N LYS A 217 -10.30 -1.32 -6.51
CA LYS A 217 -10.90 -1.95 -5.32
C LYS A 217 -12.23 -2.59 -5.68
N LEU A 218 -12.26 -3.91 -5.84
CA LEU A 218 -13.45 -4.71 -6.11
C LEU A 218 -13.87 -5.57 -4.89
N GLU A 219 -13.46 -5.15 -3.68
CA GLU A 219 -13.82 -5.81 -2.43
C GLU A 219 -15.33 -6.03 -2.35
N ASP A 220 -15.75 -7.26 -2.06
CA ASP A 220 -17.16 -7.62 -1.92
C ASP A 220 -18.05 -7.32 -3.15
N ALA A 221 -17.48 -7.05 -4.33
CA ALA A 221 -18.24 -6.84 -5.55
C ALA A 221 -18.80 -8.15 -6.10
N ASN A 222 -20.00 -8.11 -6.70
CA ASN A 222 -20.59 -9.26 -7.40
C ASN A 222 -20.15 -9.27 -8.86
N LEU A 223 -19.27 -10.21 -9.22
CA LEU A 223 -18.68 -10.34 -10.56
C LEU A 223 -19.30 -11.47 -11.39
N ALA A 224 -20.48 -11.96 -11.01
CA ALA A 224 -21.16 -13.03 -11.73
C ALA A 224 -21.28 -12.70 -13.22
N SER A 225 -20.72 -13.57 -14.08
CA SER A 225 -20.73 -13.43 -15.54
C SER A 225 -20.08 -12.15 -16.10
N ALA A 226 -19.29 -11.42 -15.30
CA ALA A 226 -18.52 -10.29 -15.80
C ALA A 226 -17.42 -10.77 -16.77
N ASN A 227 -17.17 -9.98 -17.82
CA ASN A 227 -16.15 -10.30 -18.83
C ASN A 227 -14.87 -9.52 -18.56
N LEU A 228 -13.83 -10.20 -18.08
CA LEU A 228 -12.50 -9.62 -17.78
C LEU A 228 -11.45 -9.90 -18.87
N THR A 229 -11.88 -10.33 -20.07
CA THR A 229 -10.94 -10.74 -21.13
C THR A 229 -10.01 -9.60 -21.51
N GLY A 230 -8.69 -9.83 -21.39
CA GLY A 230 -7.67 -8.84 -21.72
C GLY A 230 -7.57 -7.66 -20.73
N ALA A 231 -8.32 -7.67 -19.62
CA ALA A 231 -8.18 -6.65 -18.59
C ALA A 231 -6.83 -6.76 -17.87
N THR A 232 -6.30 -5.64 -17.36
CA THR A 232 -5.12 -5.61 -16.47
C THR A 232 -5.59 -5.52 -15.02
N VAL A 233 -5.10 -6.40 -14.14
CA VAL A 233 -5.55 -6.52 -12.73
C VAL A 233 -4.40 -6.52 -11.72
N VAL A 234 -3.25 -5.94 -12.09
CA VAL A 234 -2.08 -5.82 -11.21
C VAL A 234 -2.45 -4.98 -9.97
N GLY A 235 -2.19 -5.47 -8.77
CA GLY A 235 -2.56 -4.79 -7.53
C GLY A 235 -4.06 -4.68 -7.24
N ALA A 236 -4.93 -5.24 -8.08
CA ALA A 236 -6.37 -5.13 -7.87
C ALA A 236 -6.82 -5.95 -6.65
N SER A 237 -7.76 -5.42 -5.86
CA SER A 237 -8.37 -6.17 -4.76
C SER A 237 -9.68 -6.81 -5.18
N PHE A 238 -9.73 -8.14 -5.15
CA PHE A 238 -10.92 -8.98 -5.33
C PHE A 238 -11.31 -9.66 -4.02
N ARG A 239 -10.91 -9.09 -2.87
CA ARG A 239 -11.19 -9.65 -1.55
C ARG A 239 -12.68 -9.97 -1.37
N GLY A 240 -12.99 -11.21 -1.01
CA GLY A 240 -14.35 -11.72 -0.86
C GLY A 240 -15.17 -11.85 -2.16
N ALA A 241 -14.68 -11.35 -3.31
CA ALA A 241 -15.43 -11.36 -4.57
C ALA A 241 -15.64 -12.76 -5.15
N ALA A 242 -14.77 -13.72 -4.82
CA ALA A 242 -14.93 -15.12 -5.24
C ALA A 242 -16.25 -15.73 -4.72
N SER A 243 -16.65 -15.37 -3.49
CA SER A 243 -17.94 -15.79 -2.92
C SER A 243 -19.15 -15.18 -3.65
N LYS A 244 -18.92 -14.20 -4.53
CA LYS A 244 -19.93 -13.47 -5.31
C LYS A 244 -19.67 -13.58 -6.81
N GLY A 245 -19.16 -14.74 -7.24
CA GLY A 245 -19.12 -15.09 -8.66
C GLY A 245 -17.86 -14.69 -9.42
N PHE A 246 -16.82 -14.18 -8.75
CA PHE A 246 -15.48 -14.10 -9.34
C PHE A 246 -14.84 -15.51 -9.41
N THR A 247 -14.27 -15.88 -10.54
CA THR A 247 -13.80 -17.24 -10.82
C THR A 247 -12.40 -17.27 -11.41
N LEU A 248 -11.71 -18.41 -11.29
CA LEU A 248 -10.43 -18.63 -11.96
C LEU A 248 -10.52 -18.40 -13.47
N ALA A 249 -11.62 -18.80 -14.12
CA ALA A 249 -11.79 -18.62 -15.57
C ALA A 249 -11.79 -17.13 -15.96
N GLN A 250 -12.40 -16.27 -15.13
CA GLN A 250 -12.36 -14.83 -15.34
C GLN A 250 -10.97 -14.27 -15.10
N LEU A 251 -10.28 -14.67 -14.02
CA LEU A 251 -8.90 -14.26 -13.76
C LEU A 251 -7.97 -14.69 -14.90
N ALA A 252 -8.07 -15.95 -15.36
CA ALA A 252 -7.27 -16.50 -16.45
C ALA A 252 -7.52 -15.85 -17.81
N SER A 253 -8.67 -15.19 -17.98
CA SER A 253 -8.97 -14.41 -19.19
C SER A 253 -8.25 -13.06 -19.25
N THR A 254 -7.73 -12.57 -18.13
CA THR A 254 -7.00 -11.29 -18.03
C THR A 254 -5.66 -11.35 -18.75
N VAL A 255 -5.15 -10.19 -19.19
CA VAL A 255 -3.78 -10.12 -19.73
C VAL A 255 -2.75 -10.31 -18.63
N SER A 256 -3.05 -9.87 -17.41
CA SER A 256 -2.21 -10.05 -16.21
C SER A 256 -1.89 -11.52 -15.96
N TYR A 257 -2.90 -12.40 -15.87
CA TYR A 257 -2.69 -13.84 -15.66
C TYR A 257 -1.92 -14.48 -16.83
N GLN A 258 -2.28 -14.15 -18.07
CA GLN A 258 -1.62 -14.69 -19.28
C GLN A 258 -0.15 -14.28 -19.38
N SER A 259 0.21 -13.13 -18.81
CA SER A 259 1.59 -12.64 -18.73
C SER A 259 2.32 -13.06 -17.44
N HIS A 260 1.72 -13.94 -16.63
CA HIS A 260 2.24 -14.36 -15.32
C HIS A 260 2.48 -13.21 -14.34
N ARG A 261 1.69 -12.13 -14.42
CA ARG A 261 1.90 -10.91 -13.64
C ARG A 261 0.66 -10.56 -12.81
N LEU A 262 0.63 -11.08 -11.59
CA LEU A 262 -0.42 -10.87 -10.58
C LEU A 262 0.13 -10.22 -9.30
N VAL A 263 1.24 -9.49 -9.42
CA VAL A 263 1.88 -8.79 -8.29
C VAL A 263 0.86 -7.92 -7.56
N GLY A 264 0.84 -8.03 -6.23
CA GLY A 264 -0.01 -7.26 -5.34
C GLY A 264 -1.51 -7.58 -5.41
N ILE A 265 -1.94 -8.60 -6.17
CA ILE A 265 -3.36 -8.96 -6.21
C ILE A 265 -3.84 -9.34 -4.81
N ASP A 266 -5.00 -8.81 -4.41
CA ASP A 266 -5.62 -9.16 -3.13
C ASP A 266 -6.82 -10.08 -3.37
N LEU A 267 -6.64 -11.34 -2.99
CA LEU A 267 -7.61 -12.43 -3.05
C LEU A 267 -8.05 -12.88 -1.64
N ALA A 268 -7.80 -12.07 -0.61
CA ALA A 268 -8.13 -12.43 0.76
C ALA A 268 -9.61 -12.81 0.93
N ARG A 269 -9.90 -13.65 1.92
CA ARG A 269 -11.27 -14.12 2.23
C ARG A 269 -12.02 -14.75 1.03
N SER A 270 -11.28 -15.26 0.06
CA SER A 270 -11.84 -15.90 -1.14
C SER A 270 -11.75 -17.42 -1.07
N ASP A 271 -12.68 -18.10 -1.73
CA ASP A 271 -12.54 -19.52 -2.01
C ASP A 271 -11.75 -19.72 -3.30
N LEU A 272 -10.49 -20.11 -3.14
CA LEU A 272 -9.54 -20.37 -4.22
C LEU A 272 -9.32 -21.87 -4.40
N SER A 273 -10.15 -22.71 -3.78
CA SER A 273 -9.92 -24.15 -3.76
C SER A 273 -9.85 -24.74 -5.17
N GLY A 274 -8.79 -25.52 -5.42
CA GLY A 274 -8.52 -26.12 -6.73
C GLY A 274 -8.04 -25.15 -7.81
N TRP A 275 -7.73 -23.89 -7.48
CA TRP A 275 -7.24 -22.94 -8.49
C TRP A 275 -5.83 -23.31 -8.95
N ASP A 276 -5.56 -23.09 -10.25
CA ASP A 276 -4.21 -23.17 -10.79
C ASP A 276 -3.60 -21.78 -10.87
N LEU A 277 -2.63 -21.53 -9.99
CA LEU A 277 -1.85 -20.31 -9.89
C LEU A 277 -0.35 -20.62 -10.05
N SER A 278 -0.02 -21.76 -10.65
CA SER A 278 1.37 -22.14 -10.87
C SER A 278 2.10 -21.15 -11.77
N GLU A 279 3.38 -20.94 -11.46
CA GLU A 279 4.30 -20.07 -12.21
C GLU A 279 3.85 -18.59 -12.29
N GLN A 280 2.84 -18.19 -11.52
CA GLN A 280 2.41 -16.79 -11.46
C GLN A 280 3.38 -15.96 -10.59
N ASP A 281 3.59 -14.71 -10.99
CA ASP A 281 4.17 -13.70 -10.13
C ASP A 281 3.08 -13.14 -9.20
N LEU A 282 3.06 -13.61 -7.96
CA LEU A 282 2.13 -13.27 -6.88
C LEU A 282 2.90 -12.61 -5.71
N ARG A 283 4.04 -11.98 -5.99
CA ARG A 283 4.74 -11.19 -4.98
C ARG A 283 3.77 -10.18 -4.38
N ARG A 284 3.82 -10.03 -3.05
CA ARG A 284 2.98 -9.09 -2.30
C ARG A 284 1.47 -9.38 -2.40
N ALA A 285 1.07 -10.59 -2.82
CA ALA A 285 -0.34 -10.94 -2.92
C ALA A 285 -1.00 -11.06 -1.53
N GLY A 286 -2.23 -10.56 -1.42
CA GLY A 286 -3.08 -10.76 -0.25
C GLY A 286 -3.86 -12.07 -0.35
N LEU A 287 -3.53 -13.06 0.48
CA LEU A 287 -4.15 -14.39 0.50
C LEU A 287 -4.64 -14.79 1.91
N TRP A 288 -4.75 -13.81 2.80
CA TRP A 288 -5.11 -14.02 4.19
C TRP A 288 -6.59 -14.39 4.35
N GLU A 289 -6.89 -15.24 5.32
CA GLU A 289 -8.23 -15.82 5.55
C GLU A 289 -8.84 -16.50 4.29
N ALA A 290 -8.07 -16.79 3.25
CA ALA A 290 -8.55 -17.44 2.04
C ALA A 290 -8.58 -18.97 2.20
N ASN A 291 -9.46 -19.64 1.45
CA ASN A 291 -9.48 -21.10 1.34
C ASN A 291 -8.68 -21.52 0.11
N LEU A 292 -7.47 -22.02 0.29
CA LEU A 292 -6.58 -22.48 -0.76
C LEU A 292 -6.53 -24.01 -0.89
N ARG A 293 -7.51 -24.76 -0.35
CA ARG A 293 -7.50 -26.22 -0.43
C ARG A 293 -7.27 -26.74 -1.86
N ASN A 294 -6.26 -27.59 -2.05
CA ASN A 294 -5.89 -28.15 -3.36
C ASN A 294 -5.48 -27.11 -4.41
N THR A 295 -5.08 -25.90 -4.01
CA THR A 295 -4.58 -24.89 -4.95
C THR A 295 -3.18 -25.27 -5.42
N ASN A 296 -2.92 -25.06 -6.70
CA ASN A 296 -1.59 -25.24 -7.28
C ASN A 296 -0.86 -23.89 -7.30
N LEU A 297 0.14 -23.73 -6.44
CA LEU A 297 1.08 -22.60 -6.38
C LEU A 297 2.50 -23.05 -6.71
N ARG A 298 2.66 -24.18 -7.41
CA ARG A 298 3.96 -24.70 -7.83
C ARG A 298 4.71 -23.66 -8.62
N SER A 299 5.98 -23.45 -8.27
CA SER A 299 6.89 -22.51 -8.95
C SER A 299 6.39 -21.06 -9.00
N ALA A 300 5.39 -20.69 -8.19
CA ALA A 300 4.93 -19.31 -8.09
C ALA A 300 5.97 -18.44 -7.35
N ARG A 301 6.04 -17.16 -7.72
CA ARG A 301 6.79 -16.15 -6.95
C ARG A 301 5.84 -15.53 -5.94
N LEU A 302 6.10 -15.73 -4.67
CA LEU A 302 5.21 -15.40 -3.55
C LEU A 302 5.96 -14.62 -2.46
N SER A 303 7.08 -13.97 -2.82
CA SER A 303 7.81 -13.17 -1.85
C SER A 303 6.89 -12.09 -1.27
N ASP A 304 6.99 -11.89 0.05
CA ASP A 304 6.24 -10.86 0.79
C ASP A 304 4.70 -11.03 0.70
N SER A 305 4.21 -12.22 0.35
CA SER A 305 2.78 -12.51 0.29
C SER A 305 2.19 -12.85 1.66
N ALA A 306 0.90 -12.56 1.85
CA ALA A 306 0.22 -12.71 3.12
C ALA A 306 -0.77 -13.88 3.12
N PHE A 307 -0.48 -14.95 3.86
CA PHE A 307 -1.35 -16.12 4.02
C PHE A 307 -1.98 -16.22 5.41
N PHE A 308 -1.82 -15.23 6.30
CA PHE A 308 -2.24 -15.39 7.70
C PHE A 308 -3.70 -15.86 7.84
N ALA A 309 -3.93 -16.80 8.77
CA ALA A 309 -5.22 -17.45 9.04
C ALA A 309 -5.90 -18.08 7.81
N SER A 310 -5.15 -18.43 6.77
CA SER A 310 -5.67 -19.12 5.58
C SER A 310 -5.81 -20.63 5.81
N VAL A 311 -6.53 -21.29 4.90
CA VAL A 311 -6.62 -22.75 4.87
C VAL A 311 -5.87 -23.31 3.67
N LEU A 312 -4.73 -23.92 3.93
CA LEU A 312 -3.74 -24.34 2.93
C LEU A 312 -3.74 -25.86 2.68
N ASN A 313 -4.67 -26.62 3.25
CA ASN A 313 -4.59 -28.08 3.19
C ASN A 313 -4.49 -28.60 1.74
N HIS A 314 -3.52 -29.47 1.46
CA HIS A 314 -3.22 -29.99 0.11
C HIS A 314 -2.77 -28.94 -0.92
N THR A 315 -2.34 -27.76 -0.50
CA THR A 315 -1.77 -26.75 -1.42
C THR A 315 -0.38 -27.17 -1.85
N ASP A 316 -0.10 -27.05 -3.15
CA ASP A 316 1.22 -27.31 -3.73
C ASP A 316 2.00 -26.00 -3.82
N PHE A 317 3.02 -25.82 -2.97
CA PHE A 317 4.00 -24.73 -3.04
C PHE A 317 5.35 -25.22 -3.55
N SER A 318 5.42 -26.39 -4.17
CA SER A 318 6.70 -26.96 -4.56
C SER A 318 7.46 -26.04 -5.51
N ASN A 319 8.75 -25.82 -5.21
CA ASN A 319 9.63 -24.90 -5.93
C ASN A 319 9.18 -23.42 -5.93
N ALA A 320 8.23 -23.03 -5.08
CA ALA A 320 7.80 -21.63 -4.96
C ALA A 320 8.85 -20.79 -4.21
N ASP A 321 8.86 -19.50 -4.49
CA ASP A 321 9.61 -18.51 -3.71
C ASP A 321 8.68 -17.89 -2.66
N LEU A 322 8.83 -18.30 -1.40
CA LEU A 322 8.05 -17.84 -0.24
C LEU A 322 8.88 -16.93 0.67
N THR A 323 9.91 -16.27 0.13
CA THR A 323 10.75 -15.35 0.91
C THR A 323 9.88 -14.30 1.60
N ASN A 324 10.01 -14.15 2.92
CA ASN A 324 9.19 -13.24 3.76
C ASN A 324 7.67 -13.49 3.73
N ALA A 325 7.17 -14.60 3.19
CA ALA A 325 5.74 -14.88 3.19
C ALA A 325 5.23 -15.17 4.62
N THR A 326 4.00 -14.76 4.93
CA THR A 326 3.42 -14.91 6.28
C THR A 326 2.34 -15.98 6.34
N PHE A 327 2.61 -17.09 7.02
CA PHE A 327 1.71 -18.23 7.21
C PHE A 327 1.03 -18.26 8.58
N ASP A 328 1.19 -17.21 9.38
CA ASP A 328 0.75 -17.13 10.77
C ASP A 328 -0.68 -17.64 10.95
N LEU A 329 -0.88 -18.51 11.94
CA LEU A 329 -2.20 -19.08 12.28
C LEU A 329 -2.90 -19.89 11.17
N SER A 330 -2.21 -20.23 10.07
CA SER A 330 -2.81 -20.95 8.94
C SER A 330 -2.91 -22.46 9.18
N GLU A 331 -3.94 -23.09 8.61
CA GLU A 331 -4.06 -24.55 8.55
C GLU A 331 -3.22 -25.09 7.40
N MET A 332 -2.28 -26.02 7.65
CA MET A 332 -1.27 -26.45 6.68
C MET A 332 -1.10 -27.98 6.61
N THR A 333 -2.16 -28.74 6.81
CA THR A 333 -2.07 -30.22 6.74
C THR A 333 -1.86 -30.69 5.30
N ASP A 334 -0.93 -31.61 5.07
CA ASP A 334 -0.61 -32.17 3.75
C ASP A 334 -0.24 -31.12 2.68
N VAL A 335 0.36 -30.00 3.10
CA VAL A 335 0.97 -29.02 2.19
C VAL A 335 2.25 -29.60 1.57
N ASP A 336 2.53 -29.28 0.30
CA ASP A 336 3.82 -29.57 -0.32
C ASP A 336 4.71 -28.31 -0.37
N LEU A 337 5.74 -28.25 0.48
CA LEU A 337 6.78 -27.20 0.45
C LEU A 337 8.08 -27.66 -0.25
N SER A 338 8.05 -28.78 -0.98
CA SER A 338 9.27 -29.38 -1.54
C SER A 338 10.05 -28.38 -2.41
N ASN A 339 11.32 -28.17 -2.09
CA ASN A 339 12.23 -27.22 -2.73
C ASN A 339 11.80 -25.74 -2.67
N ALA A 340 10.75 -25.38 -1.92
CA ALA A 340 10.37 -23.98 -1.75
C ALA A 340 11.47 -23.20 -1.02
N VAL A 341 11.59 -21.90 -1.32
CA VAL A 341 12.46 -20.97 -0.60
C VAL A 341 11.64 -20.30 0.50
N ILE A 342 12.06 -20.40 1.76
CA ILE A 342 11.30 -19.90 2.94
C ILE A 342 12.14 -18.97 3.84
N VAL A 343 13.19 -18.35 3.29
CA VAL A 343 14.01 -17.39 4.04
C VAL A 343 13.12 -16.22 4.49
N GLY A 344 13.18 -15.85 5.78
CA GLY A 344 12.33 -14.80 6.34
C GLY A 344 10.83 -15.13 6.47
N ALA A 345 10.39 -16.32 6.05
CA ALA A 345 8.98 -16.68 6.16
C ALA A 345 8.54 -16.77 7.63
N SER A 346 7.29 -16.38 7.89
CA SER A 346 6.69 -16.44 9.22
C SER A 346 5.72 -17.62 9.33
N PHE A 347 5.87 -18.38 10.41
CA PHE A 347 5.09 -19.56 10.73
C PHE A 347 4.57 -19.47 12.17
N TYR A 348 4.16 -18.28 12.63
CA TYR A 348 3.68 -18.06 13.99
C TYR A 348 2.49 -18.98 14.33
N ASP A 349 2.61 -19.76 15.41
CA ASP A 349 1.57 -20.68 15.90
C ASP A 349 0.96 -21.56 14.79
N THR A 350 1.78 -22.39 14.15
CA THR A 350 1.40 -23.26 13.02
C THR A 350 1.63 -24.76 13.25
N THR A 351 2.44 -25.18 14.24
CA THR A 351 2.70 -26.62 14.48
C THR A 351 1.46 -27.36 14.97
N SER A 352 0.65 -26.72 15.80
CA SER A 352 -0.68 -27.21 16.20
C SER A 352 -1.68 -27.27 15.04
N ARG A 353 -1.35 -26.67 13.89
CA ARG A 353 -2.17 -26.55 12.68
C ARG A 353 -1.59 -27.28 11.46
N GLY A 354 -0.56 -28.11 11.66
CA GLY A 354 -0.05 -29.03 10.64
C GLY A 354 1.40 -28.77 10.19
N LEU A 355 2.06 -27.69 10.62
CA LEU A 355 3.50 -27.53 10.37
C LEU A 355 4.28 -28.62 11.11
N THR A 356 5.18 -29.30 10.40
CA THR A 356 6.04 -30.34 10.97
C THR A 356 7.48 -30.17 10.49
N LEU A 357 8.45 -30.72 11.22
CA LEU A 357 9.86 -30.69 10.79
C LEU A 357 10.06 -31.35 9.42
N PRO A 358 9.47 -32.50 9.07
CA PRO A 358 9.62 -33.07 7.73
C PRO A 358 9.16 -32.13 6.60
N LEU A 359 8.11 -31.34 6.85
CA LEU A 359 7.63 -30.34 5.90
C LEU A 359 8.63 -29.18 5.75
N LEU A 360 9.18 -28.68 6.87
CA LEU A 360 10.21 -27.64 6.81
C LEU A 360 11.51 -28.16 6.16
N ALA A 361 11.86 -29.43 6.42
CA ALA A 361 13.07 -30.08 5.90
C ALA A 361 13.00 -30.40 4.40
N SER A 362 11.81 -30.43 3.80
CA SER A 362 11.67 -30.61 2.35
C SER A 362 11.98 -29.33 1.56
N THR A 363 12.05 -28.17 2.22
CA THR A 363 12.36 -26.88 1.58
C THR A 363 13.80 -26.80 1.11
N SER A 364 14.07 -26.00 0.07
CA SER A 364 15.43 -25.78 -0.41
C SER A 364 16.25 -24.98 0.62
N SER A 365 15.62 -24.02 1.29
CA SER A 365 16.18 -23.25 2.41
C SER A 365 16.75 -24.13 3.53
N PHE A 366 15.99 -25.13 4.00
CA PHE A 366 16.48 -26.04 5.04
C PHE A 366 17.65 -26.90 4.56
N GLN A 367 17.55 -27.41 3.33
CA GLN A 367 18.59 -28.26 2.71
C GLN A 367 19.89 -27.50 2.49
N SER A 368 19.81 -26.22 2.10
CA SER A 368 20.96 -25.32 1.91
C SER A 368 21.47 -24.71 3.21
N LYS A 369 20.92 -25.10 4.36
CA LYS A 369 21.27 -24.58 5.69
C LYS A 369 21.02 -23.08 5.86
N ASN A 370 20.02 -22.53 5.15
CA ASN A 370 19.67 -21.13 5.18
C ASN A 370 18.22 -20.92 5.64
N LEU A 371 18.03 -20.72 6.94
CA LEU A 371 16.76 -20.36 7.56
C LEU A 371 16.85 -18.97 8.23
N LYS A 372 17.70 -18.10 7.68
CA LYS A 372 17.85 -16.71 8.15
C LYS A 372 16.48 -16.03 8.20
N ASN A 373 16.28 -15.19 9.21
CA ASN A 373 15.07 -14.40 9.46
C ASN A 373 13.78 -15.22 9.70
N ILE A 374 13.82 -16.56 9.76
CA ILE A 374 12.60 -17.36 9.91
C ILE A 374 11.90 -17.09 11.25
N ARG A 375 10.57 -17.02 11.25
CA ARG A 375 9.78 -16.84 12.48
C ARG A 375 9.00 -18.10 12.80
N LEU A 376 9.36 -18.73 13.92
CA LEU A 376 8.75 -19.96 14.44
C LEU A 376 8.13 -19.73 15.82
N GLU A 377 7.73 -18.49 16.11
CA GLU A 377 7.15 -18.05 17.38
C GLU A 377 5.89 -18.85 17.78
N GLN A 378 5.71 -19.06 19.09
CA GLN A 378 4.56 -19.78 19.68
C GLN A 378 4.34 -21.22 19.19
N ASN A 379 5.37 -21.85 18.61
CA ASN A 379 5.26 -23.24 18.17
C ASN A 379 5.78 -24.21 19.21
N ASP A 380 5.24 -25.44 19.19
CA ASP A 380 5.91 -26.59 19.79
C ASP A 380 6.93 -27.17 18.81
N LEU A 381 8.22 -27.00 19.11
CA LEU A 381 9.35 -27.44 18.31
C LEU A 381 10.06 -28.64 18.96
N THR A 382 9.42 -29.33 19.91
CA THR A 382 10.05 -30.38 20.72
C THR A 382 10.75 -31.43 19.85
N GLY A 383 12.04 -31.65 20.11
CA GLY A 383 12.86 -32.64 19.41
C GLY A 383 13.26 -32.28 17.97
N TRP A 384 13.03 -31.04 17.52
CA TRP A 384 13.41 -30.65 16.17
C TRP A 384 14.93 -30.62 15.99
N ASP A 385 15.40 -31.12 14.85
CA ASP A 385 16.81 -31.04 14.47
C ASP A 385 17.06 -29.82 13.57
N LEU A 386 17.59 -28.76 14.17
CA LEU A 386 17.97 -27.52 13.51
C LEU A 386 19.51 -27.36 13.45
N SER A 387 20.24 -28.49 13.53
CA SER A 387 21.69 -28.46 13.53
C SER A 387 22.28 -27.90 12.24
N SER A 388 23.35 -27.10 12.42
CA SER A 388 24.09 -26.43 11.35
C SER A 388 23.26 -25.47 10.50
N GLN A 389 22.05 -25.11 10.92
CA GLN A 389 21.22 -24.13 10.21
C GLN A 389 21.74 -22.72 10.46
N ASN A 390 21.77 -21.89 9.42
CA ASN A 390 21.81 -20.45 9.61
C ASN A 390 20.45 -19.98 10.12
N LEU A 391 20.40 -19.56 11.38
CA LEU A 391 19.22 -19.04 12.08
C LEU A 391 19.45 -17.59 12.52
N SER A 392 20.33 -16.86 11.80
CA SER A 392 20.54 -15.45 12.08
C SER A 392 19.23 -14.67 11.97
N ASN A 393 18.97 -13.79 12.94
CA ASN A 393 17.69 -13.08 13.15
C ASN A 393 16.43 -13.97 13.24
N ALA A 394 16.55 -15.28 13.41
CA ALA A 394 15.36 -16.13 13.56
C ALA A 394 14.65 -15.82 14.88
N SER A 395 13.32 -15.96 14.91
CA SER A 395 12.51 -15.75 16.10
C SER A 395 11.85 -17.04 16.55
N PHE A 396 12.10 -17.42 17.80
CA PHE A 396 11.55 -18.56 18.51
C PHE A 396 10.76 -18.12 19.75
N GLN A 397 10.41 -16.83 19.84
CA GLN A 397 9.76 -16.26 21.01
C GLN A 397 8.53 -17.07 21.43
N ASN A 398 8.39 -17.33 22.74
CA ASN A 398 7.29 -18.09 23.33
C ASN A 398 7.11 -19.53 22.79
N SER A 399 8.12 -20.11 22.15
CA SER A 399 8.03 -21.49 21.61
C SER A 399 8.40 -22.55 22.65
N VAL A 400 7.96 -23.78 22.47
CA VAL A 400 8.49 -24.94 23.23
C VAL A 400 9.73 -25.45 22.51
N MET A 401 10.88 -25.43 23.17
CA MET A 401 12.17 -25.80 22.58
C MET A 401 12.87 -26.97 23.28
N THR A 402 12.11 -27.82 23.97
CA THR A 402 12.62 -29.03 24.64
C THR A 402 13.30 -29.94 23.61
N ASP A 403 14.52 -30.42 23.92
CA ASP A 403 15.30 -31.34 23.06
C ASP A 403 15.57 -30.87 21.63
N VAL A 404 15.47 -29.57 21.34
CA VAL A 404 15.84 -29.03 20.02
C VAL A 404 17.36 -29.10 19.84
N ASN A 405 17.81 -29.70 18.74
CA ASN A 405 19.23 -29.78 18.40
C ASN A 405 19.67 -28.52 17.66
N LEU A 406 20.48 -27.68 18.31
CA LEU A 406 21.03 -26.43 17.76
C LEU A 406 22.55 -26.50 17.54
N ARG A 407 23.16 -27.69 17.58
CA ARG A 407 24.60 -27.86 17.35
C ARG A 407 25.01 -27.30 16.00
N GLY A 408 26.02 -26.43 16.00
CA GLY A 408 26.54 -25.80 14.78
C GLY A 408 25.65 -24.72 14.19
N ALA A 409 24.52 -24.39 14.81
CA ALA A 409 23.63 -23.35 14.32
C ALA A 409 24.25 -21.96 14.50
N ASP A 410 23.93 -21.07 13.56
CA ASP A 410 24.21 -19.63 13.70
C ASP A 410 22.99 -18.94 14.31
N LEU A 411 23.12 -18.48 15.56
CA LEU A 411 22.06 -17.80 16.32
C LEU A 411 22.33 -16.29 16.45
N LYS A 412 23.25 -15.71 15.66
CA LYS A 412 23.48 -14.26 15.67
C LYS A 412 22.15 -13.52 15.54
N ASN A 413 21.87 -12.57 16.43
CA ASN A 413 20.62 -11.81 16.48
C ASN A 413 19.31 -12.61 16.75
N ALA A 414 19.37 -13.93 16.95
CA ALA A 414 18.15 -14.73 17.12
C ALA A 414 17.42 -14.39 18.44
N ASN A 415 16.09 -14.49 18.43
CA ASN A 415 15.26 -14.24 19.61
C ASN A 415 14.69 -15.56 20.16
N LEU A 416 15.22 -16.03 21.28
CA LEU A 416 14.77 -17.24 21.99
C LEU A 416 14.00 -16.89 23.29
N SER A 417 13.57 -15.64 23.48
CA SER A 417 12.90 -15.20 24.71
C SER A 417 11.62 -16.00 25.04
N TRP A 418 11.40 -16.25 26.33
CA TRP A 418 10.24 -16.96 26.86
C TRP A 418 9.98 -18.37 26.29
N ALA A 419 10.98 -18.97 25.65
CA ALA A 419 10.87 -20.37 25.26
C ALA A 419 10.71 -21.23 26.52
N THR A 420 9.68 -22.06 26.56
CA THR A 420 9.46 -22.97 27.69
C THR A 420 10.30 -24.23 27.46
N THR A 421 11.13 -24.56 28.45
CA THR A 421 12.01 -25.72 28.40
C THR A 421 11.82 -26.52 29.68
N SER A 422 11.40 -27.78 29.57
CA SER A 422 11.64 -28.73 30.68
C SER A 422 13.12 -29.11 30.75
N GLU A 423 13.81 -29.10 29.61
CA GLU A 423 15.27 -29.26 29.45
C GLU A 423 15.78 -28.27 28.39
N PRO A 424 16.96 -27.65 28.58
CA PRO A 424 17.49 -26.65 27.65
C PRO A 424 17.80 -27.24 26.26
N PRO A 425 17.79 -26.43 25.19
CA PRO A 425 18.18 -26.88 23.85
C PRO A 425 19.58 -27.51 23.83
N VAL A 426 19.77 -28.48 22.95
CA VAL A 426 21.04 -29.20 22.84
C VAL A 426 22.02 -28.39 21.99
N THR A 427 23.09 -27.92 22.61
CA THR A 427 24.10 -27.01 22.03
C THR A 427 25.53 -27.52 22.29
N ASP A 428 26.50 -26.94 21.59
CA ASP A 428 27.94 -27.12 21.84
C ASP A 428 28.75 -25.92 21.33
N SER A 429 30.09 -26.01 21.37
CA SER A 429 31.00 -24.93 20.96
C SER A 429 30.94 -24.55 19.48
N SER A 430 30.28 -25.35 18.64
CA SER A 430 30.06 -25.00 17.24
C SER A 430 28.84 -24.10 17.03
N THR A 431 27.95 -23.98 18.02
CA THR A 431 26.83 -23.03 17.98
C THR A 431 27.34 -21.62 18.28
N VAL A 432 27.06 -20.66 17.40
CA VAL A 432 27.51 -19.27 17.53
C VAL A 432 26.35 -18.31 17.85
N TYR A 433 26.63 -17.26 18.60
CA TYR A 433 25.67 -16.20 18.94
C TYR A 433 26.39 -14.84 19.08
N ASN A 434 25.67 -13.73 19.16
CA ASN A 434 26.26 -12.41 19.33
C ASN A 434 25.64 -11.60 20.47
N GLN A 435 26.06 -10.34 20.62
CA GLN A 435 25.58 -9.44 21.67
C GLN A 435 24.07 -9.14 21.61
N TRP A 436 23.43 -9.40 20.47
CA TRP A 436 22.00 -9.14 20.24
C TRP A 436 21.13 -10.39 20.32
N THR A 437 21.73 -11.59 20.39
CA THR A 437 20.99 -12.83 20.59
C THR A 437 20.29 -12.79 21.95
N VAL A 438 18.97 -12.98 21.94
CA VAL A 438 18.14 -12.96 23.15
C VAL A 438 17.89 -14.38 23.63
N PHE A 439 18.31 -14.71 24.83
CA PHE A 439 18.09 -16.04 25.44
C PHE A 439 16.94 -16.03 26.46
N PRO A 440 16.35 -17.19 26.80
CA PRO A 440 15.40 -17.30 27.90
C PRO A 440 15.99 -16.79 29.23
N ALA A 441 15.12 -16.26 30.10
CA ALA A 441 15.56 -15.78 31.42
C ALA A 441 16.24 -16.91 32.22
N GLY A 442 17.46 -16.65 32.69
CA GLY A 442 18.25 -17.60 33.47
C GLY A 442 19.09 -18.58 32.63
N PHE A 443 19.03 -18.52 31.31
CA PHE A 443 19.92 -19.29 30.44
C PHE A 443 21.30 -18.60 30.34
N ASP A 444 22.37 -19.35 30.64
CA ASP A 444 23.75 -18.90 30.46
C ASP A 444 24.34 -19.57 29.19
N PRO A 445 24.52 -18.82 28.09
CA PRO A 445 25.01 -19.39 26.84
C PRO A 445 26.47 -19.88 26.93
N LEU A 446 27.30 -19.25 27.76
CA LEU A 446 28.70 -19.68 27.93
C LEU A 446 28.76 -20.99 28.73
N ALA A 447 27.94 -21.12 29.77
CA ALA A 447 27.84 -22.37 30.54
C ALA A 447 27.23 -23.51 29.71
N ALA A 448 26.35 -23.19 28.77
CA ALA A 448 25.81 -24.14 27.79
C ALA A 448 26.80 -24.48 26.66
N GLY A 449 27.96 -23.83 26.62
CA GLY A 449 29.06 -24.15 25.71
C GLY A 449 29.01 -23.43 24.36
N LEU A 450 28.18 -22.40 24.18
CA LEU A 450 28.09 -21.64 22.94
C LEU A 450 29.29 -20.68 22.78
N THR A 451 29.59 -20.33 21.53
CA THR A 451 30.67 -19.39 21.17
C THR A 451 30.09 -18.02 20.82
N GLN A 452 30.50 -16.97 21.55
CA GLN A 452 30.12 -15.60 21.22
C GLN A 452 30.98 -15.04 20.09
N VAL A 453 30.34 -14.43 19.09
CA VAL A 453 30.94 -13.67 17.99
C VAL A 453 30.36 -12.26 18.04
N ILE A 454 31.20 -11.23 18.09
CA ILE A 454 30.73 -9.85 18.15
C ILE A 454 30.52 -9.33 16.74
N THR A 455 29.29 -8.88 16.45
CA THR A 455 28.94 -8.27 15.16
C THR A 455 29.43 -6.82 15.11
N PRO A 456 29.93 -6.34 13.95
CA PRO A 456 30.23 -4.92 13.74
C PRO A 456 29.03 -4.01 14.03
N HIS A 457 29.29 -2.75 14.37
CA HIS A 457 28.25 -1.73 14.49
C HIS A 457 27.63 -1.46 13.12
N GLY A 458 26.30 -1.42 13.02
CA GLY A 458 25.57 -1.27 11.76
C GLY A 458 25.32 -2.54 10.96
N ASP A 459 25.93 -3.68 11.31
CA ASP A 459 25.59 -4.98 10.71
C ASP A 459 24.35 -5.54 11.44
N LEU A 460 23.19 -5.14 10.92
CA LEU A 460 21.87 -5.33 11.50
C LEU A 460 21.31 -6.70 11.16
N ASP A 461 21.75 -7.29 10.06
CA ASP A 461 21.32 -8.60 9.59
C ASP A 461 22.28 -9.75 9.99
N ALA A 462 23.42 -9.42 10.61
CA ALA A 462 24.48 -10.32 11.05
C ALA A 462 25.16 -11.12 9.91
N SER A 463 25.31 -10.51 8.74
CA SER A 463 26.02 -11.06 7.58
C SER A 463 27.55 -10.94 7.67
N ASP A 464 28.06 -10.17 8.63
CA ASP A 464 29.45 -9.71 8.72
C ASP A 464 29.84 -8.71 7.59
N SER A 465 28.84 -8.14 6.88
CA SER A 465 28.98 -7.03 5.92
C SER A 465 28.12 -5.82 6.31
N LEU A 466 28.47 -4.64 5.78
CA LEU A 466 27.62 -3.45 5.80
C LEU A 466 27.12 -3.23 4.37
N ASP A 467 25.91 -3.72 4.10
CA ASP A 467 25.32 -3.76 2.76
C ASP A 467 23.84 -3.34 2.74
N GLU A 468 23.19 -3.44 1.58
CA GLU A 468 21.82 -2.98 1.39
C GLU A 468 20.81 -3.74 2.25
N ALA A 469 21.12 -4.97 2.67
CA ALA A 469 20.21 -5.76 3.51
C ALA A 469 20.11 -5.20 4.94
N ASP A 470 21.17 -4.54 5.44
CA ASP A 470 21.14 -3.84 6.72
C ASP A 470 20.23 -2.61 6.65
N LEU A 471 20.36 -1.83 5.57
CA LEU A 471 19.51 -0.67 5.33
C LEU A 471 18.05 -1.08 5.16
N ASP A 472 17.75 -2.07 4.33
CA ASP A 472 16.39 -2.59 4.15
C ASP A 472 15.75 -2.98 5.51
N LEU A 473 16.54 -3.55 6.42
CA LEU A 473 16.08 -3.93 7.76
C LEU A 473 15.88 -2.71 8.68
N LEU A 474 16.76 -1.72 8.61
CA LEU A 474 16.63 -0.46 9.35
C LEU A 474 15.39 0.34 8.89
N GLN A 475 15.25 0.51 7.57
CA GLN A 475 14.13 1.20 6.93
C GLN A 475 12.79 0.56 7.31
N MET A 476 12.72 -0.78 7.27
CA MET A 476 11.54 -1.52 7.71
C MET A 476 11.14 -1.17 9.15
N ILE A 477 12.11 -1.05 10.07
CA ILE A 477 11.84 -0.74 11.48
C ILE A 477 11.46 0.74 11.66
N ILE A 478 12.17 1.67 11.01
CA ILE A 478 11.83 3.11 11.00
C ILE A 478 10.39 3.29 10.52
N PHE A 479 10.01 2.57 9.48
CA PHE A 479 8.66 2.58 8.93
C PHE A 479 7.60 1.99 9.91
N GLU A 480 7.87 0.82 10.50
CA GLU A 480 6.97 0.13 11.45
C GLU A 480 6.71 0.93 12.76
N HIS A 481 7.58 1.86 13.12
CA HIS A 481 7.46 2.72 14.31
C HIS A 481 6.18 3.57 14.36
N SER A 482 5.42 3.64 13.27
CA SER A 482 4.11 4.28 13.25
C SER A 482 2.97 3.43 13.84
N ASN A 483 3.04 2.08 13.97
CA ASN A 483 1.86 1.32 14.46
C ASN A 483 1.98 -0.10 15.08
N ARG A 484 3.14 -0.77 15.32
CA ARG A 484 3.15 -2.09 16.04
C ARG A 484 4.37 -2.35 16.93
N GLN A 485 4.22 -3.30 17.88
CA GLN A 485 5.34 -3.89 18.63
C GLN A 485 6.26 -4.64 17.66
N SER A 486 7.44 -4.09 17.36
CA SER A 486 8.48 -4.84 16.65
C SER A 486 8.95 -6.02 17.50
N TRP A 487 9.10 -7.18 16.87
CA TRP A 487 9.56 -8.43 17.50
C TRP A 487 11.09 -8.47 17.66
N MET A 488 11.82 -7.56 17.00
CA MET A 488 13.25 -7.37 17.13
C MET A 488 13.58 -6.34 18.24
N PRO A 489 14.64 -6.53 19.04
CA PRO A 489 15.04 -5.56 20.06
C PRO A 489 15.43 -4.21 19.42
N LYS A 490 14.68 -3.14 19.70
CA LYS A 490 14.89 -1.81 19.10
C LYS A 490 16.28 -1.21 19.37
N SER A 491 16.89 -1.55 20.51
CA SER A 491 18.22 -1.06 20.91
C SER A 491 19.35 -1.42 19.96
N ARG A 492 19.14 -2.37 19.02
CA ARG A 492 20.16 -2.72 18.02
C ARG A 492 20.11 -1.84 16.77
N PHE A 493 19.00 -1.13 16.57
CA PHE A 493 18.77 -0.25 15.42
C PHE A 493 18.95 1.23 15.75
N ASP A 494 19.08 1.55 17.04
CA ASP A 494 19.43 2.87 17.58
C ASP A 494 20.96 3.02 17.45
N LEU A 495 21.41 3.52 16.31
CA LEU A 495 22.81 3.63 15.90
C LEU A 495 23.47 4.92 16.40
N ASP A 496 22.67 5.92 16.77
CA ASP A 496 23.16 7.17 17.36
C ASP A 496 23.07 7.21 18.91
N ASP A 497 22.59 6.12 19.52
CA ASP A 497 22.39 5.93 20.97
C ASP A 497 21.44 6.99 21.61
N ASN A 498 20.50 7.55 20.84
CA ASN A 498 19.58 8.58 21.32
C ASN A 498 18.32 8.00 22.03
N GLY A 499 18.10 6.68 21.95
CA GLY A 499 16.97 5.97 22.56
C GLY A 499 15.74 5.86 21.66
N VAL A 500 15.82 6.32 20.42
CA VAL A 500 14.78 6.27 19.38
C VAL A 500 15.37 5.57 18.16
N VAL A 501 14.53 4.86 17.40
CA VAL A 501 14.90 4.38 16.08
C VAL A 501 14.13 5.21 15.07
N ASP A 502 14.83 6.04 14.31
CA ASP A 502 14.27 6.94 13.30
C ASP A 502 15.27 7.23 12.17
N PHE A 503 14.94 8.22 11.34
CA PHE A 503 15.75 8.57 10.16
C PHE A 503 17.17 9.04 10.52
N ASP A 504 17.42 9.53 11.74
CA ASP A 504 18.77 9.91 12.17
C ASP A 504 19.70 8.68 12.26
N ASP A 505 19.18 7.48 12.55
CA ASP A 505 19.95 6.24 12.52
C ASP A 505 20.36 5.84 11.10
N GLU A 506 19.46 6.01 10.12
CA GLU A 506 19.77 5.78 8.71
C GLU A 506 20.86 6.74 8.23
N ILE A 507 20.81 8.00 8.69
CA ILE A 507 21.89 8.97 8.44
C ILE A 507 23.22 8.45 9.00
N VAL A 508 23.26 7.95 10.24
CA VAL A 508 24.48 7.36 10.82
C VAL A 508 24.96 6.18 9.98
N TRP A 509 24.08 5.26 9.59
CA TRP A 509 24.46 4.10 8.78
C TRP A 509 25.07 4.51 7.45
N VAL A 510 24.39 5.35 6.69
CA VAL A 510 24.81 5.78 5.34
C VAL A 510 26.08 6.63 5.40
N LYS A 511 26.13 7.61 6.31
CA LYS A 511 27.17 8.63 6.31
C LYS A 511 28.39 8.25 7.14
N ASP A 512 28.19 7.64 8.31
CA ASP A 512 29.23 7.45 9.30
C ASP A 512 29.76 6.01 9.33
N LEU A 513 28.91 5.01 9.05
CA LEU A 513 29.34 3.61 9.03
C LEU A 513 29.78 3.16 7.64
N ARG A 514 28.94 3.40 6.63
CA ARG A 514 29.21 2.96 5.25
C ARG A 514 30.00 3.96 4.41
N HIS A 515 30.03 5.23 4.86
CA HIS A 515 30.69 6.35 4.19
C HIS A 515 30.27 6.50 2.72
N THR A 516 28.96 6.53 2.47
CA THR A 516 28.40 6.76 1.14
C THR A 516 27.42 7.95 1.14
N TRP A 517 26.59 8.01 0.09
CA TRP A 517 25.60 9.02 -0.21
C TRP A 517 24.21 8.41 -0.21
N PHE A 518 23.22 9.20 0.20
CA PHE A 518 21.83 8.90 -0.18
C PHE A 518 21.73 8.94 -1.71
N GLY A 519 21.16 7.90 -2.32
CA GLY A 519 21.13 7.72 -3.77
C GLY A 519 22.07 6.65 -4.33
N ASP A 520 23.07 6.20 -3.56
CA ASP A 520 23.99 5.12 -3.96
C ASP A 520 23.32 3.74 -3.79
N ALA A 521 22.44 3.38 -4.72
CA ALA A 521 21.60 2.18 -4.66
C ALA A 521 22.39 0.86 -4.74
N ASN A 522 23.63 0.87 -5.26
CA ASN A 522 24.50 -0.31 -5.33
C ASN A 522 25.64 -0.31 -4.30
N LEU A 523 25.71 0.74 -3.47
CA LEU A 523 26.69 0.93 -2.41
C LEU A 523 28.15 0.91 -2.92
N ASP A 524 28.45 1.34 -4.15
CA ASP A 524 29.84 1.42 -4.66
C ASP A 524 30.63 2.64 -4.13
N GLY A 525 29.98 3.45 -3.29
CA GLY A 525 30.47 4.69 -2.72
C GLY A 525 30.10 5.93 -3.53
N LYS A 526 29.47 5.79 -4.70
CA LYS A 526 29.12 6.90 -5.59
C LYS A 526 27.63 6.91 -5.83
N PHE A 527 27.04 8.10 -5.81
CA PHE A 527 25.74 8.32 -6.44
C PHE A 527 25.95 8.81 -7.87
N ASP A 528 25.67 7.98 -8.87
CA ASP A 528 25.80 8.33 -10.28
C ASP A 528 24.68 7.73 -11.16
N SER A 529 24.88 7.77 -12.49
CA SER A 529 23.89 7.25 -13.44
C SER A 529 23.62 5.75 -13.30
N ALA A 530 24.56 4.96 -12.79
CA ALA A 530 24.38 3.52 -12.60
C ALA A 530 23.29 3.23 -11.57
N ASP A 531 23.24 4.00 -10.48
CA ASP A 531 22.22 3.89 -9.44
C ASP A 531 20.84 4.22 -9.98
N LEU A 532 20.74 5.35 -10.69
CA LEU A 532 19.48 5.77 -11.34
C LEU A 532 19.00 4.69 -12.34
N VAL A 533 19.90 4.13 -13.14
CA VAL A 533 19.55 3.04 -14.06
C VAL A 533 19.05 1.81 -13.30
N GLN A 534 19.67 1.45 -12.18
CA GLN A 534 19.25 0.32 -11.35
C GLN A 534 17.84 0.51 -10.80
N VAL A 535 17.58 1.63 -10.11
CA VAL A 535 16.28 1.87 -9.45
C VAL A 535 15.14 2.04 -10.48
N PHE A 536 15.39 2.71 -11.61
CA PHE A 536 14.38 2.80 -12.68
C PHE A 536 14.15 1.47 -13.40
N ALA A 537 15.18 0.61 -13.50
CA ALA A 537 15.02 -0.74 -14.05
C ALA A 537 14.23 -1.67 -13.12
N ALA A 538 14.21 -1.40 -11.81
CA ALA A 538 13.33 -2.10 -10.87
C ALA A 538 11.84 -1.82 -11.16
N GLY A 539 11.54 -0.62 -11.69
CA GLY A 539 10.21 -0.24 -12.13
C GLY A 539 9.26 0.13 -11.00
N GLU A 540 9.80 0.47 -9.81
CA GLU A 540 9.03 0.87 -8.62
C GLU A 540 8.84 2.40 -8.51
N PHE A 541 9.42 3.18 -9.45
CA PHE A 541 9.26 4.64 -9.44
C PHE A 541 7.83 5.06 -9.72
N GLU A 542 7.19 5.70 -8.73
CA GLU A 542 5.79 6.14 -8.80
C GLU A 542 4.87 5.02 -9.32
N ASP A 543 5.13 3.78 -8.89
CA ASP A 543 4.39 2.59 -9.32
C ASP A 543 3.03 2.41 -8.61
N ASP A 544 2.72 3.35 -7.70
CA ASP A 544 1.51 3.45 -6.89
C ASP A 544 1.30 2.27 -5.90
N PHE A 545 2.33 1.43 -5.66
CA PHE A 545 2.30 0.34 -4.69
C PHE A 545 2.89 0.75 -3.34
N ASN A 546 2.03 1.20 -2.42
CA ASN A 546 2.43 1.57 -1.07
C ASN A 546 3.26 0.50 -0.31
N TYR A 547 4.42 0.90 0.22
CA TYR A 547 5.29 0.21 1.18
C TYR A 547 6.01 -1.02 0.66
N VAL A 548 6.72 -0.84 -0.43
CA VAL A 548 7.30 -1.95 -1.19
C VAL A 548 8.73 -1.75 -1.66
N SER A 549 9.18 -0.50 -1.71
CA SER A 549 10.51 -0.14 -2.17
C SER A 549 11.54 -0.43 -1.09
N ARG A 550 12.77 -0.69 -1.55
CA ARG A 550 13.95 -1.03 -0.76
C ARG A 550 15.05 -0.05 -1.11
N TRP A 551 16.15 -0.04 -0.37
CA TRP A 551 17.30 0.81 -0.68
C TRP A 551 17.75 0.66 -2.15
N SER A 552 17.90 -0.59 -2.58
CA SER A 552 18.37 -0.94 -3.93
C SER A 552 17.37 -0.66 -5.04
N THR A 553 16.09 -0.42 -4.71
CA THR A 553 15.01 -0.08 -5.65
C THR A 553 14.53 1.37 -5.56
N GLY A 554 15.06 2.14 -4.60
CA GLY A 554 14.98 3.60 -4.59
C GLY A 554 14.29 4.24 -3.38
N ASP A 555 13.86 3.46 -2.38
CA ASP A 555 13.44 4.02 -1.08
C ASP A 555 14.69 4.48 -0.33
N TRP A 556 14.96 5.78 -0.36
CA TRP A 556 16.13 6.37 0.31
C TRP A 556 15.73 7.22 1.50
N ASN A 557 14.44 7.43 1.72
CA ASN A 557 13.90 8.25 2.80
C ASN A 557 13.15 7.44 3.88
N SER A 558 13.15 6.10 3.77
CA SER A 558 12.45 5.16 4.67
C SER A 558 10.92 5.30 4.69
N ASP A 559 10.29 5.82 3.63
CA ASP A 559 8.82 5.95 3.56
C ASP A 559 8.13 4.75 2.89
N GLY A 560 8.91 3.80 2.37
CA GLY A 560 8.47 2.58 1.71
C GLY A 560 8.18 2.74 0.21
N GLU A 561 8.32 3.93 -0.36
CA GLU A 561 8.02 4.23 -1.76
C GLU A 561 9.26 4.76 -2.48
N PHE A 562 9.48 4.35 -3.73
CA PHE A 562 10.41 5.07 -4.60
C PHE A 562 9.65 6.15 -5.38
N ASN A 563 9.78 7.40 -4.95
CA ASN A 563 9.09 8.52 -5.57
C ASN A 563 9.98 9.76 -5.72
N THR A 564 9.38 10.87 -6.16
CA THR A 564 10.11 12.13 -6.36
C THR A 564 10.83 12.62 -5.07
N SER A 565 10.31 12.31 -3.88
CA SER A 565 10.91 12.74 -2.62
C SER A 565 12.26 12.06 -2.30
N ASP A 566 12.44 10.80 -2.70
CA ASP A 566 13.72 10.08 -2.60
C ASP A 566 14.78 10.71 -3.50
N LEU A 567 14.40 11.02 -4.74
CA LEU A 567 15.28 11.72 -5.66
C LEU A 567 15.66 13.09 -5.10
N VAL A 568 14.72 13.82 -4.52
CA VAL A 568 14.99 15.11 -3.87
C VAL A 568 15.99 14.94 -2.72
N LEU A 569 15.81 13.93 -1.87
CA LEU A 569 16.73 13.63 -0.77
C LEU A 569 18.15 13.32 -1.30
N ALA A 570 18.28 12.41 -2.27
CA ALA A 570 19.57 12.04 -2.85
C ALA A 570 20.29 13.22 -3.53
N PHE A 571 19.55 14.07 -4.26
CA PHE A 571 20.12 15.27 -4.87
C PHE A 571 20.45 16.38 -3.86
N GLN A 572 19.70 16.48 -2.75
CA GLN A 572 20.00 17.41 -1.66
C GLN A 572 21.22 16.98 -0.86
N ASP A 573 21.43 15.68 -0.67
CA ASP A 573 22.65 15.15 -0.04
C ASP A 573 23.90 15.50 -0.86
N GLY A 574 23.72 15.65 -2.18
CA GLY A 574 24.65 16.34 -3.05
C GLY A 574 25.74 15.46 -3.66
N GLY A 575 25.65 14.13 -3.49
CA GLY A 575 26.65 13.16 -3.96
C GLY A 575 26.73 12.97 -5.48
N TYR A 576 25.74 13.44 -6.25
CA TYR A 576 25.61 13.11 -7.66
C TYR A 576 26.86 13.47 -8.49
N ALA A 577 27.50 12.44 -9.05
CA ALA A 577 28.72 12.53 -9.84
C ALA A 577 29.93 13.17 -9.11
N GLN A 578 29.91 13.25 -7.77
CA GLN A 578 31.05 13.73 -6.97
C GLN A 578 32.09 12.63 -6.68
N GLY A 579 31.73 11.36 -6.87
CA GLY A 579 32.58 10.21 -6.57
C GLY A 579 32.52 9.76 -5.11
N PRO A 580 33.41 8.83 -4.70
CA PRO A 580 33.42 8.29 -3.35
C PRO A 580 33.53 9.39 -2.30
N ARG A 581 32.71 9.29 -1.26
CA ARG A 581 32.77 10.25 -0.16
C ARG A 581 34.16 10.17 0.51
N PRO A 582 34.83 11.31 0.76
CA PRO A 582 36.15 11.29 1.37
C PRO A 582 36.09 10.66 2.76
N ASP A 583 37.04 9.77 3.08
CA ASP A 583 37.19 9.22 4.42
C ASP A 583 37.21 10.36 5.45
N VAL A 584 36.43 10.22 6.51
CA VAL A 584 36.52 11.13 7.65
C VAL A 584 37.89 10.89 8.29
N ALA A 585 38.74 11.91 8.35
CA ALA A 585 40.04 11.80 9.02
C ALA A 585 39.80 11.30 10.44
N SER A 586 40.30 10.10 10.77
CA SER A 586 40.11 9.47 12.08
C SER A 586 40.48 10.45 13.19
N VAL A 587 39.48 11.00 13.89
CA VAL A 587 39.73 11.76 15.11
C VAL A 587 40.16 10.73 16.15
N PRO A 588 41.35 10.84 16.78
CA PRO A 588 41.76 9.88 17.79
C PRO A 588 40.74 9.89 18.92
N GLU A 589 40.12 8.75 19.20
CA GLU A 589 39.14 8.67 20.28
C GLU A 589 39.75 9.14 21.61
N PRO A 590 39.02 9.91 22.42
CA PRO A 590 39.51 10.48 23.67
C PRO A 590 39.94 9.39 24.69
N HIS A 591 39.50 8.15 24.49
CA HIS A 591 39.81 7.02 25.37
C HIS A 591 41.28 6.59 25.30
N GLY A 592 41.95 6.72 24.15
CA GLY A 592 43.36 6.34 24.01
C GLY A 592 44.32 7.24 24.81
N ALA A 593 44.06 8.55 24.82
CA ALA A 593 44.87 9.53 25.56
C ALA A 593 44.63 9.44 27.07
N VAL A 594 43.40 9.16 27.50
CA VAL A 594 43.04 9.00 28.92
C VAL A 594 43.60 7.69 29.49
N VAL A 595 43.60 6.59 28.73
CA VAL A 595 44.22 5.32 29.16
C VAL A 595 45.75 5.44 29.25
N LEU A 596 46.39 6.19 28.35
CA LEU A 596 47.82 6.48 28.43
C LEU A 596 48.18 7.35 29.66
N LEU A 597 47.33 8.33 30.00
CA LEU A 597 47.49 9.18 31.19
C LEU A 597 47.27 8.41 32.50
N ILE A 598 46.30 7.48 32.54
CA ILE A 598 46.07 6.61 33.71
C ILE A 598 47.22 5.60 33.88
N GLY A 599 47.76 5.06 32.78
CA GLY A 599 48.93 4.18 32.79
C GLY A 599 50.22 4.87 33.30
N LEU A 600 50.43 6.14 32.95
CA LEU A 600 51.58 6.93 33.41
C LEU A 600 51.44 7.36 34.89
N CYS A 601 50.23 7.59 35.40
CA CYS A 601 49.98 7.87 36.81
C CYS A 601 50.18 6.63 37.72
N GLN A 602 49.87 5.42 37.25
CA GLN A 602 50.14 4.19 38.00
C GLN A 602 51.64 3.84 38.05
N ALA A 603 52.41 4.15 37.00
CA ALA A 603 53.87 3.96 37.01
C ALA A 603 54.61 4.92 37.96
N ALA A 604 54.06 6.12 38.21
CA ALA A 604 54.61 7.07 39.17
C ALA A 604 54.35 6.67 40.64
N PHE A 605 53.20 6.05 40.94
CA PHE A 605 52.87 5.58 42.28
C PHE A 605 53.70 4.36 42.73
N PHE A 606 54.09 3.47 41.80
CA PHE A 606 54.93 2.31 42.14
C PHE A 606 56.41 2.64 42.40
N ARG A 607 56.89 3.85 42.05
CA ARG A 607 58.27 4.28 42.32
C ARG A 607 58.48 4.96 43.68
N VAL A 608 57.43 5.40 44.37
CA VAL A 608 57.56 6.08 45.68
C VAL A 608 57.51 5.08 46.86
N SER A 609 56.94 3.88 46.67
CA SER A 609 56.81 2.87 47.74
C SER A 609 58.05 1.98 47.97
N ARG A 610 59.20 2.26 47.33
CA ARG A 610 60.47 1.52 47.52
C ARG A 610 61.60 2.33 48.17
N CYS A 611 61.35 3.54 48.65
CA CYS A 611 62.31 4.32 49.45
C CYS A 611 61.68 4.73 50.80
N ALA A 612 61.38 3.75 51.64
CA ALA A 612 61.15 3.92 53.07
C ALA A 612 61.33 2.55 53.75
N GLU A 613 62.58 2.06 53.74
CA GLU A 613 63.16 1.25 54.83
C GLU A 613 63.73 2.20 55.90
#